data_AF-U7MWC3-F1
#
_entry.id   AF-U7MWC3-F1
#
_cell.length_a   1.000
_cell.length_b   1.000
_cell.length_c   1.000
_cell.angle_alpha   90.00
_cell.angle_beta   90.00
_cell.angle_gamma   90.00
#
_symmetry.space_group_name_H-M   'P 1'
#
loop_
_entity.id
_entity.type
_entity.pdbx_description
1 polymer ?
#
loop_
_entity_poly.entity_id
_entity_poly.type
_entity_poly.pdbx_seq_one_letter_code
_entity_poly.pdbx_strand_id
1 'polypeptide(L)'
;MMRVRFDGSQAAPESLRVVGEVSRDFARSTADFTDRQNIQLHSIRIEDVPEIWRRLDTVGLTTMMGCGDVPRVILGSPTAWVAGDELEERIGDIDSSLTISLNDYPNASARRRELQAATREGRVFAQWTVCADEEALS
;
A
#
# COMPACT_ATOMS: atom_id res chain seq x y z
N MET A 1 -11.90 -15.05 7.04
CA MET A 1 -10.78 -14.63 6.15
C MET A 1 -10.05 -13.50 6.86
N MET A 2 -8.72 -13.52 6.82
CA MET A 2 -7.85 -12.49 7.38
C MET A 2 -6.89 -12.02 6.29
N ARG A 3 -6.77 -10.70 6.10
CA ARG A 3 -5.87 -10.10 5.11
C ARG A 3 -4.66 -9.51 5.83
N VAL A 4 -3.49 -10.04 5.54
CA VAL A 4 -2.21 -9.50 6.03
C VAL A 4 -1.81 -8.35 5.10
N ARG A 5 -1.46 -7.21 5.68
CA ARG A 5 -1.13 -5.98 4.98
C ARG A 5 0.38 -5.90 4.74
N PHE A 6 0.74 -5.79 3.48
CA PHE A 6 2.07 -5.51 2.94
C PHE A 6 1.97 -4.19 2.20
N ASP A 7 2.40 -3.11 2.84
CA ASP A 7 2.48 -1.81 2.17
C ASP A 7 3.79 -1.75 1.37
N GLY A 8 3.70 -1.29 0.14
CA GLY A 8 4.81 -1.39 -0.79
C GLY A 8 4.95 -2.81 -1.35
N SER A 9 5.58 -2.90 -2.50
CA SER A 9 5.66 -4.13 -3.30
C SER A 9 6.67 -5.15 -2.78
N GLN A 10 7.31 -4.90 -1.64
CA GLN A 10 8.42 -5.69 -1.12
C GLN A 10 8.11 -6.28 0.25
N ALA A 11 8.52 -7.53 0.44
CA ALA A 11 8.45 -8.22 1.70
C ALA A 11 9.82 -8.82 2.04
N ALA A 12 10.26 -8.66 3.29
CA ALA A 12 11.45 -9.37 3.77
C ALA A 12 11.17 -10.88 3.78
N PRO A 13 12.16 -11.74 3.48
CA PRO A 13 12.00 -13.19 3.54
C PRO A 13 11.48 -13.69 4.90
N GLU A 14 11.89 -13.05 5.99
CA GLU A 14 11.46 -13.35 7.36
C GLU A 14 9.95 -13.10 7.52
N SER A 15 9.44 -12.00 6.97
CA SER A 15 8.01 -11.68 6.97
C SER A 15 7.19 -12.77 6.27
N LEU A 16 7.67 -13.26 5.13
CA LEU A 16 7.02 -14.36 4.40
C LEU A 16 7.09 -15.70 5.14
N ARG A 17 8.20 -15.99 5.83
CA ARG A 17 8.31 -17.19 6.69
C ARG A 17 7.27 -17.16 7.80
N VAL A 18 7.15 -16.04 8.52
CA VAL A 18 6.16 -15.89 9.59
C VAL A 18 4.73 -16.07 9.06
N VAL A 19 4.40 -15.48 7.91
CA VAL A 19 3.07 -15.70 7.29
C VAL A 19 2.86 -17.16 6.89
N GLY A 20 3.89 -17.85 6.39
CA GLY A 20 3.83 -19.27 6.09
C GLY A 20 3.59 -20.14 7.33
N GLU A 21 4.24 -19.83 8.45
CA GLU A 21 4.02 -20.51 9.73
C GLU A 21 2.61 -20.26 10.27
N VAL A 22 2.14 -19.01 10.21
CA VAL A 22 0.76 -18.66 10.56
C VAL A 22 -0.24 -19.41 9.69
N SER A 23 0.03 -19.52 8.38
CA SER A 23 -0.82 -20.26 7.46
C SER A 23 -0.88 -21.75 7.82
N ARG A 24 0.27 -22.36 8.07
CA ARG A 24 0.37 -23.77 8.46
C ARG A 24 -0.40 -24.07 9.74
N ASP A 25 -0.22 -23.24 10.77
CA ASP A 25 -0.72 -23.50 12.11
C ASP A 25 -2.21 -23.09 12.26
N PHE A 26 -2.66 -22.03 11.58
CA PHE A 26 -3.99 -21.43 11.79
C PHE A 26 -4.88 -21.34 10.55
N ALA A 27 -4.33 -21.49 9.34
CA ALA A 27 -5.07 -21.29 8.07
C ALA A 27 -5.08 -22.54 7.17
N ARG A 28 -4.88 -23.73 7.76
CA ARG A 28 -4.88 -25.02 7.05
C ARG A 28 -3.85 -25.10 5.91
N SER A 29 -2.71 -24.43 6.08
CA SER A 29 -1.67 -24.32 5.05
C SER A 29 -2.16 -23.72 3.72
N THR A 30 -3.16 -22.83 3.77
CA THR A 30 -3.62 -22.04 2.61
C THR A 30 -3.17 -20.59 2.73
N ALA A 31 -2.75 -20.00 1.62
CA ALA A 31 -2.37 -18.60 1.52
C ALA A 31 -2.54 -18.14 0.07
N ASP A 32 -3.32 -17.08 -0.14
CA ASP A 32 -3.66 -16.59 -1.47
C ASP A 32 -3.07 -15.20 -1.68
N PHE A 33 -2.29 -15.03 -2.75
CA PHE A 33 -1.88 -13.70 -3.19
C PHE A 33 -3.06 -12.95 -3.80
N THR A 34 -3.18 -11.68 -3.46
CA THR A 34 -4.20 -10.79 -4.02
C THR A 34 -3.66 -9.98 -5.19
N ASP A 35 -4.53 -9.55 -6.09
CA ASP A 35 -4.27 -8.51 -7.09
C ASP A 35 -3.74 -7.18 -6.51
N ARG A 36 -3.94 -6.96 -5.20
CA ARG A 36 -3.42 -5.82 -4.44
C ARG A 36 -2.16 -6.11 -3.61
N GLN A 37 -1.31 -7.05 -4.07
CA GLN A 37 0.01 -7.34 -3.48
C GLN A 37 0.01 -7.79 -1.99
N ASN A 38 -1.15 -8.19 -1.45
CA ASN A 38 -1.29 -8.76 -0.12
C ASN A 38 -1.39 -10.29 -0.12
N ILE A 39 -1.40 -10.86 1.09
CA ILE A 39 -1.72 -12.28 1.35
C ILE A 39 -3.03 -12.38 2.12
N GLN A 40 -3.93 -13.25 1.67
CA GLN A 40 -5.16 -13.61 2.36
C GLN A 40 -5.06 -15.02 2.94
N LEU A 41 -5.46 -15.14 4.20
CA LEU A 41 -5.54 -16.38 4.94
C LEU A 41 -7.00 -16.75 5.20
N HIS A 42 -7.33 -18.03 5.01
CA HIS A 42 -8.68 -18.55 5.16
C HIS A 42 -8.79 -19.47 6.38
N SER A 43 -10.02 -19.76 6.81
CA SER A 43 -10.32 -20.71 7.90
C SER A 43 -9.73 -20.39 9.28
N ILE A 44 -9.34 -19.14 9.53
CA ILE A 44 -8.89 -18.67 10.84
C ILE A 44 -10.06 -18.64 11.83
N ARG A 45 -9.85 -19.20 13.02
CA ARG A 45 -10.80 -19.12 14.14
C ARG A 45 -10.56 -17.83 14.94
N ILE A 46 -11.61 -17.27 15.52
CA ILE A 46 -11.53 -15.98 16.21
C ILE A 46 -10.61 -16.03 17.44
N GLU A 47 -10.54 -17.17 18.11
CA GLU A 47 -9.73 -17.40 19.31
C GLU A 47 -8.22 -17.35 19.02
N ASP A 48 -7.83 -17.67 17.78
CA ASP A 48 -6.41 -17.69 17.37
C ASP A 48 -5.90 -16.30 16.97
N VAL A 49 -6.80 -15.34 16.71
CA VAL A 49 -6.46 -14.00 16.18
C VAL A 49 -5.43 -13.25 17.04
N PRO A 50 -5.53 -13.23 18.39
CA PRO A 50 -4.52 -12.54 19.22
C PRO A 50 -3.11 -13.11 19.06
N GLU A 51 -2.98 -14.42 18.94
CA GLU A 51 -1.68 -15.08 18.73
C GLU A 51 -1.14 -14.80 17.32
N ILE A 52 -2.02 -14.80 16.31
CA ILE A 52 -1.64 -14.43 14.95
C ILE A 52 -1.09 -13.01 14.90
N TRP A 53 -1.77 -12.04 15.53
CA TRP A 53 -1.28 -10.67 15.61
C TRP A 53 0.07 -10.59 16.33
N ARG A 54 0.24 -11.30 17.44
CA ARG A 54 1.52 -11.34 18.15
C ARG A 54 2.66 -11.82 17.25
N ARG A 55 2.42 -12.84 16.40
CA ARG A 55 3.44 -13.34 15.45
C ARG A 55 3.71 -12.35 14.32
N LEU A 56 2.66 -11.79 13.71
CA LEU A 56 2.81 -10.79 12.63
C LEU A 56 3.58 -9.55 13.12
N ASP A 57 3.34 -9.11 14.35
CA ASP A 57 4.02 -7.96 14.96
C ASP A 57 5.54 -8.16 15.07
N THR A 58 6.01 -9.41 15.27
CA THR A 58 7.46 -9.71 15.31
C THR A 58 8.21 -9.37 14.02
N VAL A 59 7.49 -9.25 12.90
CA VAL A 59 8.02 -8.90 11.58
C VAL A 59 7.43 -7.59 11.05
N GLY A 60 6.83 -6.78 11.93
CA GLY A 60 6.24 -5.49 11.59
C GLY A 60 5.01 -5.55 10.68
N LEU A 61 4.37 -6.72 10.55
CA LEU A 61 3.17 -6.89 9.74
C LEU A 61 1.91 -6.63 10.56
N THR A 62 0.86 -6.16 9.88
CA THR A 62 -0.45 -5.90 10.49
C THR A 62 -1.59 -6.39 9.62
N THR A 63 -2.80 -6.45 10.18
CA THR A 63 -4.05 -6.65 9.43
C THR A 63 -4.92 -5.39 9.44
N MET A 64 -4.45 -4.31 10.09
CA MET A 64 -5.19 -3.07 10.20
C MET A 64 -5.48 -2.47 8.82
N MET A 65 -6.73 -2.03 8.64
CA MET A 65 -7.23 -1.48 7.39
C MET A 65 -7.10 -2.41 6.17
N GLY A 66 -6.99 -3.73 6.41
CA GLY A 66 -7.05 -4.72 5.33
C GLY A 66 -8.42 -4.82 4.65
N CYS A 67 -9.48 -4.44 5.37
CA CYS A 67 -10.89 -4.51 4.97
C CYS A 67 -11.68 -3.33 5.58
N GLY A 68 -12.95 -3.18 5.18
CA GLY A 68 -13.84 -2.11 5.65
C GLY A 68 -13.61 -0.78 4.95
N ASP A 69 -14.36 0.25 5.33
CA ASP A 69 -14.38 1.60 4.73
C ASP A 69 -13.22 2.47 5.21
N VAL A 70 -12.00 2.00 4.92
CA VAL A 70 -10.74 2.60 5.36
C VAL A 70 -9.69 2.46 4.26
N PRO A 71 -8.71 3.38 4.16
CA PRO A 71 -7.65 3.30 3.16
C PRO A 71 -7.03 1.89 3.11
N ARG A 72 -7.08 1.28 1.92
CA ARG A 72 -6.51 -0.05 1.71
C ARG A 72 -4.99 0.04 1.59
N VAL A 73 -4.38 -1.11 1.37
CA VAL A 73 -2.95 -1.26 1.04
C VAL A 73 -2.48 -0.27 -0.03
N ILE A 74 -1.31 0.30 0.20
CA ILE A 74 -0.59 1.16 -0.75
C ILE A 74 0.20 0.27 -1.70
N LEU A 75 -0.17 0.28 -2.97
CA LEU A 75 0.49 -0.51 -4.01
C LEU A 75 1.81 0.15 -4.41
N GLY A 76 2.85 -0.67 -4.54
CA GLY A 76 4.13 -0.25 -5.11
C GLY A 76 4.38 -0.92 -6.45
N SER A 77 5.26 -0.35 -7.28
CA SER A 77 5.80 -1.11 -8.41
C SER A 77 6.68 -2.25 -7.90
N PRO A 78 6.50 -3.51 -8.34
CA PRO A 78 7.38 -4.63 -7.99
C PRO A 78 8.86 -4.37 -8.31
N THR A 79 9.13 -3.48 -9.27
CA THR A 79 10.46 -3.10 -9.72
C THR A 79 10.91 -1.73 -9.23
N ALA A 80 10.17 -1.11 -8.27
CA ALA A 80 10.48 0.22 -7.75
C ALA A 80 11.92 0.35 -7.24
N TRP A 81 12.48 -0.74 -6.70
CA TRP A 81 13.85 -0.78 -6.21
C TRP A 81 14.93 -0.81 -7.31
N VAL A 82 14.60 -1.25 -8.53
CA VAL A 82 15.53 -1.29 -9.66
C VAL A 82 15.55 0.06 -10.38
N ALA A 83 14.37 0.68 -10.49
CA ALA A 83 14.18 1.92 -11.24
C ALA A 83 14.19 3.17 -10.35
N GLY A 84 14.29 3.02 -9.02
CA GLY A 84 14.22 4.11 -8.07
C GLY A 84 15.30 5.16 -8.33
N ASP A 85 16.56 4.73 -8.38
CA ASP A 85 17.70 5.62 -8.59
C ASP A 85 17.62 6.35 -9.94
N GLU A 86 17.27 5.62 -11.02
CA GLU A 86 17.09 6.23 -12.36
C GLU A 86 15.96 7.26 -12.36
N LEU A 87 14.83 6.94 -11.71
CA LEU A 87 13.68 7.84 -11.63
C LEU A 87 14.01 9.09 -10.81
N GLU A 88 14.75 8.96 -9.71
CA GLU A 88 15.18 10.10 -8.88
C GLU A 88 16.14 11.03 -9.64
N GLU A 89 17.07 10.49 -10.42
CA GLU A 89 17.97 11.29 -11.27
C GLU A 89 17.21 12.02 -12.38
N ARG A 90 16.26 11.32 -13.03
CA ARG A 90 15.55 11.83 -14.20
C ARG A 90 14.30 12.64 -13.87
N ILE A 91 13.89 12.71 -12.61
CA ILE A 91 12.69 13.47 -12.21
C ILE A 91 12.80 14.94 -12.60
N GLY A 92 14.03 15.49 -12.63
CA GLY A 92 14.31 16.85 -13.04
C GLY A 92 14.16 17.11 -14.55
N ASP A 93 14.21 16.06 -15.37
CA ASP A 93 14.04 16.14 -16.83
C ASP A 93 12.56 16.26 -17.24
N ILE A 94 11.64 16.07 -16.30
CA ILE A 94 10.21 16.13 -16.56
C ILE A 94 9.80 17.61 -16.65
N ASP A 95 9.44 18.05 -17.86
CA ASP A 95 8.98 19.39 -18.19
C ASP A 95 7.44 19.56 -18.15
N SER A 96 6.74 18.50 -17.76
CA SER A 96 5.28 18.42 -17.70
C SER A 96 4.78 18.27 -16.26
N SER A 97 3.55 18.72 -16.00
CA SER A 97 2.92 18.58 -14.70
C SER A 97 2.66 17.10 -14.38
N LEU A 98 3.10 16.67 -13.20
CA LEU A 98 3.00 15.29 -12.75
C LEU A 98 1.87 15.13 -11.74
N THR A 99 0.74 14.53 -12.16
CA THR A 99 -0.38 14.26 -11.25
C THR A 99 -0.16 12.94 -10.52
N ILE A 100 0.10 13.02 -9.21
CA ILE A 100 0.18 11.83 -8.35
C ILE A 100 -1.20 11.58 -7.73
N SER A 101 -1.94 10.65 -8.32
CA SER A 101 -3.14 10.12 -7.69
C SER A 101 -2.72 9.14 -6.59
N LEU A 102 -2.71 9.62 -5.35
CA LEU A 102 -2.77 8.72 -4.21
C LEU A 102 -4.10 7.98 -4.33
N ASN A 103 -4.05 6.65 -4.29
CA ASN A 103 -5.22 5.79 -4.45
C ASN A 103 -6.06 5.86 -3.18
N ASP A 104 -6.64 7.04 -2.93
CA ASP A 104 -7.68 7.25 -1.95
C ASP A 104 -8.95 6.57 -2.45
N TYR A 105 -9.55 5.82 -1.54
CA TYR A 105 -10.79 5.06 -1.63
C TYR A 105 -11.80 5.52 -2.73
N PRO A 106 -12.39 4.61 -3.53
CA PRO A 106 -13.52 4.98 -4.39
C PRO A 106 -14.81 5.34 -3.63
N ASN A 107 -14.89 5.09 -2.31
CA ASN A 107 -16.13 5.22 -1.54
C ASN A 107 -16.04 6.15 -0.30
N ALA A 108 -14.94 6.87 -0.11
CA ALA A 108 -14.81 7.84 0.98
C ALA A 108 -14.33 9.16 0.39
N SER A 109 -15.30 10.04 0.08
CA SER A 109 -15.13 11.48 -0.14
C SER A 109 -13.81 11.87 -0.81
N ALA A 110 -13.81 11.82 -2.14
CA ALA A 110 -12.74 12.32 -2.99
C ALA A 110 -12.18 13.65 -2.48
N ARG A 111 -10.93 13.65 -2.04
CA ARG A 111 -10.10 14.84 -2.07
C ARG A 111 -8.94 14.54 -2.99
N ARG A 112 -9.12 14.83 -4.29
CA ARG A 112 -8.03 14.83 -5.25
C ARG A 112 -6.99 15.85 -4.76
N ARG A 113 -5.83 15.38 -4.34
CA ARG A 113 -4.68 16.24 -4.07
C ARG A 113 -3.82 16.25 -5.31
N GLU A 114 -3.78 17.39 -5.99
CA GLU A 114 -2.87 17.57 -7.12
C GLU A 114 -1.57 18.18 -6.59
N LEU A 115 -0.47 17.47 -6.84
CA LEU A 115 0.86 18.03 -6.71
C LEU A 115 1.20 18.68 -8.04
N GLN A 116 1.32 20.00 -8.08
CA GLN A 116 1.94 20.66 -9.22
C GLN A 116 3.42 20.82 -8.91
N ALA A 117 4.25 20.04 -9.59
CA ALA A 117 5.69 20.14 -9.53
C ALA A 117 6.21 20.76 -10.83
N ALA A 118 7.15 21.70 -10.70
CA ALA A 118 7.89 22.27 -11.81
C ALA A 118 9.38 22.29 -11.45
N THR A 119 10.22 21.95 -12.43
CA THR A 119 11.67 21.99 -12.26
C THR A 119 12.21 23.29 -12.84
N ARG A 120 12.98 24.06 -12.07
CA ARG A 120 13.70 25.23 -12.57
C ARG A 120 15.15 25.18 -12.10
N GLU A 121 16.09 25.22 -13.05
CA GLU A 121 17.54 25.16 -12.77
C GLU A 121 17.96 23.94 -11.94
N GLY A 122 17.36 22.77 -12.20
CA GLY A 122 17.65 21.53 -11.47
C GLY A 122 17.09 21.48 -10.05
N ARG A 123 16.25 22.45 -9.64
CA ARG A 123 15.52 22.44 -8.37
C ARG A 123 14.04 22.16 -8.61
N VAL A 124 13.50 21.23 -7.84
CA VAL A 124 12.06 20.91 -7.85
C VAL A 124 11.32 21.92 -6.98
N PHE A 125 10.37 22.62 -7.57
CA PHE A 125 9.41 23.47 -6.90
C PHE A 125 8.07 22.75 -6.93
N ALA A 126 7.52 22.40 -5.76
CA ALA A 126 6.25 21.69 -5.68
C ALA A 126 5.26 22.45 -4.81
N GLN A 127 4.05 22.62 -5.33
CA GLN A 127 2.93 23.22 -4.62
C GLN A 127 1.80 22.19 -4.50
N TRP A 128 1.29 22.04 -3.28
CA TRP A 128 0.11 21.25 -3.01
C TRP A 128 -1.14 22.09 -3.25
N THR A 129 -2.00 21.65 -4.17
CA THR A 129 -3.32 22.23 -4.36
C THR A 129 -4.37 21.21 -3.97
N VAL A 130 -5.24 21.58 -3.02
CA VAL A 130 -6.42 20.78 -2.69
C VAL A 130 -7.49 21.15 -3.71
N CYS A 131 -7.77 20.26 -4.66
CA CYS A 131 -8.89 20.43 -5.58
C CYS A 131 -10.15 19.93 -4.86
N ALA A 132 -11.09 20.84 -4.59
CA ALA A 132 -12.43 20.45 -4.20
C ALA A 132 -13.21 20.09 -5.47
N ASP A 133 -13.73 18.87 -5.56
CA ASP A 133 -14.70 18.53 -6.60
C ASP A 133 -16.02 19.25 -6.26
N GLU A 134 -16.31 20.37 -6.94
CA GLU A 134 -17.61 21.07 -6.79
C GLU A 134 -18.80 20.22 -7.29
N GLU A 135 -18.56 19.18 -8.10
CA GLU A 135 -19.59 18.25 -8.60
C GLU A 135 -20.05 17.18 -7.60
N ALA A 136 -19.37 17.01 -6.45
CA ALA A 136 -19.75 16.01 -5.45
C ALA A 136 -20.78 16.51 -4.42
N LEU A 137 -21.24 17.77 -4.53
CA LEU A 137 -22.17 18.43 -3.60
C LEU A 137 -23.50 18.89 -4.24
N SER A 138 -23.81 18.46 -5.47
CA SER A 138 -25.13 18.67 -6.11
C SER A 138 -25.96 17.40 -6.18
#